data_AF-A0A835PG08-F1
#
_entry.id   AF-A0A835PG08-F1
#
_cell.length_a   1.000
_cell.length_b   1.000
_cell.length_c   1.000
_cell.angle_alpha   90.00
_cell.angle_beta   90.00
_cell.angle_gamma   90.00
#
_symmetry.space_group_name_H-M   'P 1'
#
loop_
_entity.id
_entity.type
_entity.pdbx_description
1 polymer ?
#
loop_
_entity_poly.entity_id
_entity_poly.type
_entity_poly.pdbx_seq_one_letter_code
_entity_poly.pdbx_strand_id
1 'polypeptide(L)'
;MEVPSQSTDTIKVPTSHYEFGANYLDPKLMLVGRVLTDGRLNARVKCDLSDNLTLKVNAQLTNEPHFSQGMFNFDYKGSDFRTQFQIGNNAFYGGNYIQVTLVEEDDFFHASK
;
A
#
# COMPACT_ATOMS: atom_id res chain seq x y z
N MET A 1 5.67 -23.92 54.07
CA MET A 1 5.26 -22.64 53.46
C MET A 1 5.10 -22.93 51.98
N GLU A 2 3.90 -23.33 51.58
CA GLU A 2 3.61 -23.75 50.20
C GLU A 2 3.46 -22.51 49.34
N VAL A 3 4.25 -22.44 48.27
CA VAL A 3 4.18 -21.38 47.27
C VAL A 3 2.93 -21.64 46.42
N PRO A 4 1.99 -20.69 46.27
CA PRO A 4 0.84 -20.93 45.42
C PRO A 4 1.32 -20.98 43.97
N SER A 5 1.21 -22.16 43.35
CA SER A 5 1.37 -22.33 41.92
C SER A 5 0.29 -21.53 41.21
N GLN A 6 0.67 -20.44 40.56
CA GLN A 6 -0.22 -19.67 39.70
C GLN A 6 -0.69 -20.60 38.58
N SER A 7 -1.95 -21.04 38.64
CA SER A 7 -2.56 -21.83 37.58
C SER A 7 -2.45 -21.02 36.28
N THR A 8 -1.85 -21.64 35.26
CA THR A 8 -1.70 -21.06 33.92
C THR A 8 -3.03 -21.17 33.18
N ASP A 9 -4.11 -20.73 33.82
CA ASP A 9 -5.38 -20.53 33.13
C ASP A 9 -5.19 -19.31 32.25
N THR A 10 -4.78 -19.58 31.01
CA THR A 10 -4.78 -18.59 29.95
C THR A 10 -6.24 -18.19 29.77
N ILE A 11 -6.65 -17.12 30.44
CA ILE A 11 -7.93 -16.48 30.23
C ILE A 11 -7.93 -16.08 28.75
N LYS A 12 -8.51 -16.93 27.89
CA LYS A 12 -8.91 -16.57 26.54
C LYS A 12 -9.98 -15.51 26.71
N VAL A 13 -9.57 -14.27 26.93
CA VAL A 13 -10.43 -13.12 26.72
C VAL A 13 -10.83 -13.25 25.26
N PRO A 14 -12.11 -13.51 24.93
CA PRO A 14 -12.55 -13.46 23.55
C PRO A 14 -12.46 -12.00 23.15
N THR A 15 -11.30 -11.56 22.66
CA THR A 15 -11.20 -10.31 21.93
C THR A 15 -11.99 -10.55 20.66
N SER A 16 -13.30 -10.34 20.73
CA SER A 16 -14.17 -10.37 19.57
C SER A 16 -13.70 -9.24 18.67
N HIS A 17 -12.87 -9.57 17.69
CA HIS A 17 -12.38 -8.63 16.70
C HIS A 17 -13.51 -8.39 15.71
N TYR A 18 -14.36 -7.41 16.03
CA TYR A 18 -15.40 -6.98 15.11
C TYR A 18 -14.78 -5.97 14.14
N GLU A 19 -14.83 -6.30 12.86
CA GLU A 19 -14.40 -5.43 11.77
C GLU A 19 -15.63 -5.02 10.99
N PHE A 20 -15.85 -3.71 10.90
CA PHE A 20 -16.82 -3.14 10.00
C PHE A 20 -16.10 -2.59 8.77
N GLY A 21 -16.57 -2.91 7.58
CA GLY A 21 -15.95 -2.41 6.36
C GLY A 21 -16.95 -2.17 5.24
N ALA A 22 -16.65 -1.17 4.42
CA ALA A 22 -17.38 -0.82 3.22
C ALA A 22 -16.43 -0.86 2.03
N ASN A 23 -16.89 -1.42 0.92
CA ASN A 23 -16.14 -1.48 -0.33
C ASN A 23 -17.02 -0.89 -1.43
N TYR A 24 -16.48 0.07 -2.16
CA TYR A 24 -17.05 0.60 -3.38
C TYR A 24 -16.09 0.28 -4.51
N LEU A 25 -16.57 -0.48 -5.49
CA LEU A 25 -15.79 -0.90 -6.65
C LEU A 25 -16.46 -0.35 -7.91
N ASP A 26 -15.77 0.58 -8.54
CA ASP A 26 -16.03 1.09 -9.87
C ASP A 26 -14.78 0.84 -10.74
N PRO A 27 -14.93 0.63 -12.06
CA PRO A 27 -13.80 0.43 -12.97
C PRO A 27 -12.69 1.49 -12.86
N LYS A 28 -13.04 2.74 -12.55
CA LYS A 28 -12.08 3.85 -12.40
C LYS A 28 -11.82 4.25 -10.95
N LEU A 29 -12.62 3.76 -10.01
CA LEU A 29 -12.55 4.19 -8.61
C LEU A 29 -12.82 3.02 -7.67
N MET A 30 -11.85 2.70 -6.82
CA MET A 30 -12.00 1.71 -5.77
C MET A 30 -11.75 2.36 -4.41
N LEU A 31 -12.76 2.34 -3.56
CA LEU A 31 -12.68 2.81 -2.18
C LEU A 31 -12.95 1.65 -1.25
N VAL A 32 -12.06 1.44 -0.29
CA VAL A 32 -12.18 0.39 0.71
C VAL A 32 -11.89 1.00 2.07
N GLY A 33 -12.86 1.00 2.95
CA GLY A 33 -12.70 1.43 4.34
C GLY A 33 -13.00 0.28 5.27
N ARG A 34 -12.11 0.02 6.22
CA ARG A 34 -12.27 -0.95 7.30
C ARG A 34 -11.98 -0.27 8.61
N VAL A 35 -12.80 -0.53 9.61
CA VAL A 35 -12.64 -0.04 10.98
C VAL A 35 -12.82 -1.22 11.93
N LEU A 36 -11.85 -1.37 12.83
CA LEU A 36 -11.87 -2.37 13.88
C LEU A 36 -12.36 -1.72 15.17
N THR A 37 -13.02 -2.49 16.03
CA THR A 37 -13.52 -2.01 17.33
C THR A 37 -12.42 -1.63 18.32
N ASP A 38 -11.16 -1.97 18.04
CA ASP A 38 -9.99 -1.55 18.80
C ASP A 38 -9.52 -0.12 18.46
N GLY A 39 -10.16 0.53 17.47
CA GLY A 39 -9.86 1.88 17.01
C GLY A 39 -8.91 1.94 15.81
N ARG A 40 -8.52 0.80 15.23
CA ARG A 40 -7.70 0.77 14.01
C ARG A 40 -8.58 1.01 12.78
N LEU A 41 -8.10 1.83 11.86
CA LEU A 41 -8.77 2.14 10.60
C LEU A 41 -7.84 1.91 9.43
N ASN A 42 -8.31 1.17 8.43
CA ASN A 42 -7.61 0.94 7.17
C ASN A 42 -8.45 1.48 6.03
N ALA A 43 -7.95 2.51 5.36
CA ALA A 43 -8.57 3.12 4.20
C ALA A 43 -7.67 2.97 2.98
N ARG A 44 -8.23 2.48 1.89
CA ARG A 44 -7.56 2.37 0.60
C ARG A 44 -8.42 3.02 -0.46
N VAL A 45 -7.81 3.93 -1.19
CA VAL A 45 -8.42 4.63 -2.32
C VAL A 45 -7.55 4.37 -3.54
N LYS A 46 -8.15 3.92 -4.63
CA LYS A 46 -7.51 3.81 -5.93
C LYS A 46 -8.37 4.56 -6.93
N CYS A 47 -7.79 5.53 -7.61
CA CYS A 47 -8.44 6.32 -8.64
C CYS A 47 -7.63 6.18 -9.92
N ASP A 48 -8.24 5.69 -10.98
CA ASP A 48 -7.68 5.71 -12.32
C ASP A 48 -8.18 7.00 -12.99
N LEU A 49 -7.33 8.03 -13.01
CA LEU A 49 -7.68 9.36 -13.57
C LEU A 49 -7.82 9.29 -15.09
N SER A 50 -6.90 8.57 -15.72
CA SER A 50 -6.87 8.26 -17.16
C SER A 50 -6.41 6.82 -17.35
N ASP A 51 -6.50 6.27 -18.56
CA ASP A 51 -6.04 4.90 -18.86
C ASP A 51 -4.55 4.67 -18.54
N ASN A 52 -3.79 5.77 -18.57
CA ASN A 52 -2.37 5.83 -18.35
C ASN A 52 -1.97 6.31 -16.94
N LEU A 53 -2.93 6.76 -16.13
CA LEU A 53 -2.61 7.37 -14.83
C LEU A 53 -3.46 6.80 -13.70
N THR A 54 -2.79 6.16 -12.76
CA THR A 54 -3.40 5.58 -11.57
C THR A 54 -2.82 6.21 -10.32
N LEU A 55 -3.71 6.72 -9.47
CA LEU A 55 -3.41 7.15 -8.12
C LEU A 55 -3.88 6.08 -7.13
N LYS A 56 -3.05 5.74 -6.15
CA LYS A 56 -3.43 4.87 -5.03
C LYS A 56 -3.00 5.50 -3.72
N VAL A 57 -3.92 5.64 -2.79
CA VAL A 57 -3.67 6.11 -1.44
C VAL A 57 -4.05 4.99 -0.48
N ASN A 58 -3.14 4.63 0.41
CA ASN A 58 -3.40 3.72 1.51
C ASN A 58 -3.12 4.47 2.80
N ALA A 59 -4.09 4.48 3.71
CA ALA A 59 -3.97 5.06 5.03
C ALA A 59 -4.33 3.99 6.06
N GLN A 60 -3.44 3.77 7.01
CA GLN A 60 -3.64 2.89 8.15
C GLN A 60 -3.46 3.73 9.40
N LEU A 61 -4.56 3.99 10.09
CA LEU A 61 -4.56 4.67 11.38
C LEU A 61 -4.61 3.61 12.47
N THR A 62 -3.73 3.74 13.46
CA THR A 62 -3.71 2.87 14.64
C THR A 62 -3.75 3.76 15.89
N ASN A 63 -4.24 3.20 16.99
CA ASN A 63 -4.36 3.93 18.26
C ASN A 63 -2.98 4.12 18.93
N GLU A 64 -2.00 3.31 18.56
CA GLU A 64 -0.63 3.43 19.03
C GLU A 64 0.02 4.71 18.48
N PRO A 65 0.61 5.57 19.35
CA PRO A 65 1.32 6.76 18.92
C PRO A 65 2.39 6.41 17.89
N HIS A 66 2.46 7.17 16.80
CA HIS A 66 3.43 7.03 15.70
C HIS A 66 3.31 5.79 14.81
N PHE A 67 2.35 4.89 15.02
CA PHE A 67 2.13 3.72 14.15
C PHE A 67 1.21 3.97 12.97
N SER A 68 0.61 5.16 12.90
CA SER A 68 -0.24 5.55 11.79
C SER A 68 0.58 5.77 10.52
N GLN A 69 0.31 5.00 9.49
CA GLN A 69 1.03 5.00 8.22
C GLN A 69 0.12 5.46 7.08
N GLY A 70 0.58 6.48 6.35
CA GLY A 70 0.03 6.85 5.06
C GLY A 70 1.01 6.49 3.96
N MET A 71 0.50 6.04 2.82
CA MET A 71 1.27 5.76 1.61
C MET A 71 0.49 6.23 0.38
N PHE A 72 1.10 7.13 -0.38
CA PHE A 72 0.64 7.65 -1.65
C PHE A 72 1.47 7.00 -2.76
N ASN A 73 0.81 6.40 -3.73
CA ASN A 73 1.44 5.82 -4.91
C ASN A 73 0.85 6.48 -6.14
N PHE A 74 1.71 6.91 -7.05
CA PHE A 74 1.36 7.51 -8.31
C PHE A 74 2.01 6.66 -9.41
N ASP A 75 1.19 5.94 -10.17
CA ASP A 75 1.62 5.10 -11.29
C ASP A 75 1.25 5.82 -12.59
N TYR A 76 2.25 6.15 -13.41
CA TYR A 76 2.08 6.65 -14.78
C TYR A 76 2.59 5.63 -15.79
N LYS A 77 1.75 5.25 -16.75
CA LYS A 77 2.05 4.34 -17.85
C LYS A 77 2.13 5.15 -19.15
N GLY A 78 3.32 5.31 -19.69
CA GLY A 78 3.52 5.71 -21.08
C GLY A 78 3.47 4.50 -22.01
N SER A 79 3.60 4.72 -23.31
CA SER A 79 3.64 3.65 -24.32
C SER A 79 4.84 2.71 -24.10
N ASP A 80 6.02 3.27 -23.86
CA ASP A 80 7.29 2.51 -23.80
C ASP A 80 7.98 2.61 -22.44
N PHE A 81 7.37 3.33 -21.49
CA PHE A 81 7.91 3.52 -20.15
C PHE A 81 6.81 3.53 -19.10
N ARG A 82 7.17 3.15 -17.87
CA ARG A 82 6.31 3.23 -16.71
C ARG A 82 7.08 3.87 -15.57
N THR A 83 6.47 4.89 -14.98
CA THR A 83 7.01 5.60 -13.83
C THR A 83 6.09 5.39 -12.64
N GLN A 84 6.66 5.12 -11.48
CA GLN A 84 5.92 5.00 -10.24
C GLN A 84 6.60 5.83 -9.15
N PHE A 85 5.84 6.67 -8.48
CA PHE A 85 6.29 7.40 -7.30
C PHE A 85 5.54 6.90 -6.08
N GLN A 86 6.24 6.60 -5.01
CA GLN A 86 5.69 6.15 -3.73
C GLN A 86 6.17 7.11 -2.63
N ILE A 87 5.24 7.64 -1.85
CA ILE A 87 5.49 8.60 -0.79
C ILE A 87 4.78 8.10 0.46
N GLY A 88 5.54 7.81 1.51
CA GLY A 88 5.01 7.25 2.75
C GLY A 88 5.43 8.04 3.99
N ASN A 89 4.75 7.77 5.10
CA ASN A 89 5.17 8.24 6.41
C ASN A 89 6.62 7.78 6.71
N ASN A 90 7.33 8.53 7.56
CA ASN A 90 8.73 8.31 7.91
C ASN A 90 9.73 8.63 6.78
N ALA A 91 9.45 9.67 6.00
CA ALA A 91 10.29 10.16 4.90
C ALA A 91 10.59 9.10 3.82
N PHE A 92 9.68 8.16 3.60
CA PHE A 92 9.82 7.17 2.56
C PHE A 92 9.44 7.80 1.21
N TYR A 93 10.43 8.04 0.37
CA TYR A 93 10.24 8.51 -1.00
C TYR A 93 10.92 7.51 -1.94
N GLY A 94 10.13 6.84 -2.77
CA GLY A 94 10.60 5.88 -3.75
C GLY A 94 10.15 6.28 -5.15
N GLY A 95 11.08 6.34 -6.10
CA GLY A 95 10.78 6.50 -7.51
C GLY A 95 11.23 5.25 -8.25
N ASN A 96 10.37 4.67 -9.08
CA ASN A 96 10.71 3.58 -9.98
C ASN A 96 10.43 4.05 -11.41
N TYR A 97 11.40 3.83 -12.29
CA TYR A 97 11.26 4.11 -13.71
C TYR A 97 11.71 2.86 -14.47
N ILE A 98 10.82 2.32 -15.30
CA ILE A 98 11.09 1.16 -16.14
C ILE A 98 10.81 1.58 -17.57
N GLN A 99 11.76 1.35 -18.47
CA GLN A 99 11.63 1.64 -19.89
C GLN A 99 11.98 0.40 -20.70
N VAL A 100 11.22 0.15 -21.77
CA VAL A 100 11.52 -0.89 -22.74
C VAL A 100 12.36 -0.27 -23.85
N THR A 101 13.57 -0.78 -24.04
CA THR A 101 14.41 -0.43 -25.20
C THR A 101 14.39 -1.62 -26.14
N LEU A 102 13.79 -1.47 -27.32
CA LEU A 102 14.09 -2.36 -28.44
C LEU A 102 15.42 -1.90 -29.02
N VAL A 103 16.45 -2.74 -28.92
CA VAL A 103 17.67 -2.55 -29.69
C VAL A 103 17.33 -2.99 -31.10
N GLU A 104 17.16 -2.05 -32.02
CA GLU A 104 17.28 -2.37 -33.45
C GLU A 104 18.75 -2.68 -33.72
N GLU A 105 19.03 -3.82 -34.35
CA GLU A 105 20.39 -4.36 -34.62
C GLU A 105 21.27 -3.44 -35.51
N ASP A 106 20.76 -2.29 -35.97
CA ASP A 106 21.46 -1.40 -36.90
C ASP A 106 22.49 -0.45 -36.23
N ASP A 107 22.45 -0.27 -34.91
CA ASP A 107 23.36 0.65 -34.20
C ASP A 107 24.74 0.04 -33.88
N PHE A 108 24.98 -1.25 -34.12
CA PHE A 108 26.28 -1.88 -33.84
C PHE A 108 27.38 -1.47 -34.84
N PHE A 109 27.03 -1.02 -36.05
CA PHE A 109 28.01 -0.72 -37.10
C PHE A 109 28.65 0.68 -37.02
N HIS A 110 28.10 1.61 -36.23
CA HIS A 110 28.66 2.97 -36.12
C HIS A 110 29.64 3.17 -34.95
N ALA A 111 29.80 2.19 -34.05
CA ALA A 111 30.73 2.28 -32.91
C ALA A 111 32.15 1.74 -33.18
N SER A 112 32.48 1.37 -34.43
CA SER A 112 33.84 0.99 -34.84
C SER A 112 34.38 1.97 -35.87
N LYS A 113 34.80 3.16 -35.41
CA LYS A 113 35.82 3.96 -36.09
C LYS A 113 36.56 4.88 -35.13
#